data_AF-A0A6V7JVH5-F1
#
_entry.id   AF-A0A6V7JVH5-F1
#
_cell.length_a   1.000
_cell.length_b   1.000
_cell.length_c   1.000
_cell.angle_alpha   90.00
_cell.angle_beta   90.00
_cell.angle_gamma   90.00
#
_symmetry.space_group_name_H-M   'P 1'
#
loop_
_entity.id
_entity.type
_entity.pdbx_description
1 polymer ?
#
loop_
_entity_poly.entity_id
_entity_poly.type
_entity_poly.pdbx_seq_one_letter_code
_entity_poly.pdbx_strand_id
1 'polypeptide(L)'
;CFYEGREVANGETIASPGNPCRQCTCKDGVITCRDPICDCSLPASRRDKCCPQCDPAASCRHQELHHLIFRSGERWIYQCQTCECL
;
A
#
# COMPACT_ATOMS: atom_id res chain seq x y z
N CYS A 1 -19.76 -0.11 13.66
CA CYS A 1 -18.97 1.10 13.34
C CYS A 1 -19.56 1.74 12.09
N PHE A 2 -19.34 3.04 11.86
CA PHE A 2 -19.70 3.70 10.61
C PHE A 2 -18.42 4.21 9.94
N TYR A 3 -18.13 3.77 8.72
CA TYR A 3 -16.89 4.07 8.00
C TYR A 3 -17.15 4.28 6.52
N GLU A 4 -16.64 5.38 5.96
CA GLU A 4 -16.77 5.72 4.52
C GLU A 4 -18.21 5.61 4.00
N GLY A 5 -19.18 6.05 4.80
CA GLY A 5 -20.60 6.02 4.44
C GLY A 5 -21.30 4.66 4.59
N ARG A 6 -20.62 3.64 5.12
CA ARG A 6 -21.17 2.29 5.32
C ARG A 6 -21.16 1.86 6.79
N GLU A 7 -22.21 1.16 7.20
CA GLU A 7 -22.26 0.48 8.49
C GLU A 7 -21.46 -0.84 8.43
N VAL A 8 -20.59 -1.03 9.42
CA VAL A 8 -19.67 -2.17 9.54
C VAL A 8 -19.95 -2.87 10.87
N ALA A 9 -20.26 -4.16 10.82
CA ALA A 9 -20.60 -4.94 12.00
C ALA A 9 -19.39 -5.17 12.92
N ASN A 10 -19.63 -5.44 14.20
CA ASN A 10 -18.55 -5.78 15.13
C ASN A 10 -17.84 -7.07 14.69
N GLY A 11 -16.52 -7.04 14.57
CA GLY A 11 -15.68 -8.13 14.06
C GLY A 11 -15.56 -8.18 12.53
N GLU A 12 -16.35 -7.39 11.79
CA GLU A 12 -16.26 -7.36 10.32
C GLU A 12 -14.98 -6.65 9.87
N THR A 13 -14.32 -7.22 8.88
CA THR A 13 -13.16 -6.63 8.19
C THR A 13 -13.53 -6.33 6.75
N ILE A 14 -13.30 -5.08 6.34
CA ILE A 14 -13.63 -4.57 5.01
C ILE A 14 -12.40 -3.92 4.37
N ALA A 15 -12.32 -3.97 3.04
CA ALA A 15 -11.33 -3.19 2.30
C ALA A 15 -11.77 -1.72 2.21
N SER A 16 -10.82 -0.79 2.27
CA SER A 16 -11.12 0.63 2.11
C SER A 16 -11.52 0.94 0.65
N PRO A 17 -12.58 1.72 0.39
CA PRO A 17 -13.03 2.02 -0.99
C PRO A 17 -11.96 2.71 -1.84
N GLY A 18 -11.18 3.62 -1.24
CA GLY A 18 -10.11 4.35 -1.93
C GLY A 18 -8.77 3.61 -1.99
N ASN A 19 -8.60 2.54 -1.19
CA ASN A 19 -7.39 1.72 -1.19
C ASN A 19 -7.78 0.26 -0.89
N PRO A 20 -7.97 -0.59 -1.92
CA PRO A 20 -8.44 -1.96 -1.72
C PRO A 20 -7.47 -2.84 -0.93
N CYS A 21 -6.23 -2.39 -0.76
CA CYS A 21 -5.20 -3.11 -0.01
C CYS A 21 -5.25 -2.80 1.48
N ARG A 22 -5.76 -1.63 1.84
CA ARG A 22 -5.95 -1.24 3.24
C ARG A 22 -7.18 -1.93 3.80
N GLN A 23 -7.00 -2.71 4.85
CA GLN A 23 -8.08 -3.43 5.51
C GLN A 23 -8.47 -2.73 6.81
N CYS A 24 -9.76 -2.61 7.05
CA CYS A 24 -10.32 -1.95 8.22
C CYS A 24 -11.23 -2.92 8.97
N THR A 25 -11.00 -3.08 10.27
CA THR A 25 -11.78 -3.96 11.14
C THR A 25 -12.52 -3.13 12.18
N CYS A 26 -13.83 -3.37 12.32
CA CYS A 26 -14.62 -2.79 13.41
C CYS A 26 -14.52 -3.67 14.65
N LYS A 27 -14.16 -3.10 15.79
CA LYS A 27 -14.16 -3.79 17.09
C LYS A 27 -14.71 -2.87 18.17
N ASP A 28 -15.80 -3.30 18.82
CA ASP A 28 -16.46 -2.63 19.94
C ASP A 28 -16.74 -1.14 19.68
N GLY A 29 -17.17 -0.83 18.45
CA GLY A 29 -17.48 0.53 18.01
C GLY A 29 -16.29 1.32 17.46
N VAL A 30 -15.07 0.82 17.59
CA VAL A 30 -13.84 1.44 17.06
C VAL A 30 -13.45 0.78 15.75
N ILE A 31 -13.23 1.57 14.69
CA ILE A 31 -12.67 1.05 13.45
C ILE A 31 -11.16 1.24 13.41
N THR A 32 -10.44 0.17 13.09
CA THR A 32 -8.98 0.17 12.98
C THR A 32 -8.57 -0.25 11.57
N CYS A 33 -7.83 0.60 10.87
CA CYS A 33 -7.33 0.31 9.53
C CYS A 33 -5.83 -0.01 9.55
N ARG A 34 -5.43 -0.97 8.74
CA ARG A 34 -4.04 -1.37 8.56
C ARG A 34 -3.73 -1.49 7.08
N ASP A 35 -2.59 -0.94 6.69
CA ASP A 35 -2.00 -1.18 5.39
C ASP A 35 -1.35 -2.58 5.38
N PRO A 36 -1.29 -3.26 4.22
CA PRO A 36 -0.70 -4.58 4.13
C PRO A 36 0.79 -4.50 4.48
N ILE A 37 1.26 -5.48 5.27
CA ILE A 37 2.68 -5.64 5.50
C ILE A 37 3.22 -6.52 4.38
N CYS A 38 4.07 -5.94 3.55
CA CYS A 38 4.66 -6.63 2.41
C CYS A 38 6.04 -7.17 2.78
N ASP A 39 6.17 -8.50 2.81
CA ASP A 39 7.46 -9.17 2.96
C ASP A 39 7.95 -9.63 1.57
N CYS A 40 8.81 -8.84 0.93
CA CYS A 40 9.33 -9.15 -0.41
C CYS A 40 10.25 -10.39 -0.46
N SER A 41 10.61 -10.96 0.70
CA SER A 41 11.29 -12.26 0.79
C SER A 41 10.36 -13.39 0.35
N LEU A 42 9.04 -13.20 0.50
CA LEU A 42 8.03 -14.18 0.14
C LEU A 42 7.70 -14.10 -1.37
N PRO A 43 7.71 -15.24 -2.10
CA PRO A 43 7.36 -15.26 -3.51
C PRO A 43 5.93 -14.77 -3.80
N ALA A 44 5.01 -14.96 -2.85
CA ALA A 44 3.61 -14.54 -2.98
C ALA A 44 3.47 -13.02 -3.10
N SER A 45 4.26 -12.26 -2.35
CA SER A 45 4.21 -10.78 -2.35
C SER A 45 4.65 -10.18 -3.69
N ARG A 46 5.46 -10.89 -4.48
CA ARG A 46 5.92 -10.42 -5.81
C ARG A 46 4.83 -10.34 -6.87
N ARG A 47 3.70 -11.02 -6.66
CA ARG A 47 2.54 -11.00 -7.56
C ARG A 47 1.32 -10.34 -6.92
N ASP A 48 1.46 -9.88 -5.68
CA ASP A 48 0.38 -9.22 -4.97
C ASP A 48 0.26 -7.77 -5.45
N LYS A 49 -0.92 -7.39 -5.94
CA LYS A 49 -1.20 -6.02 -6.36
C LYS A 49 -1.14 -5.02 -5.19
N CYS A 50 -1.20 -5.53 -3.97
CA CYS A 50 -1.06 -4.75 -2.75
C CYS A 50 0.38 -4.57 -2.28
N CYS A 51 1.34 -5.23 -2.93
CA CYS A 51 2.77 -5.11 -2.67
C CYS A 51 3.56 -4.83 -3.96
N PRO A 52 3.23 -3.74 -4.70
CA PRO A 52 3.87 -3.45 -5.98
C PRO A 52 5.39 -3.24 -5.86
N GLN A 53 5.88 -2.72 -4.72
CA GLN A 53 7.31 -2.61 -4.39
C GLN A 53 8.07 -3.95 -4.30
N CYS A 54 7.37 -5.08 -4.31
CA CYS A 54 7.99 -6.40 -4.31
C CYS A 54 8.10 -7.00 -5.72
N ASP A 55 7.58 -6.35 -6.77
CA ASP A 55 7.71 -6.84 -8.14
C ASP A 55 9.14 -6.57 -8.68
N PRO A 56 9.98 -7.59 -8.88
CA PRO A 56 11.35 -7.41 -9.36
C PRO A 56 11.43 -6.92 -10.81
N ALA A 57 10.34 -7.00 -11.58
CA ALA A 57 10.29 -6.48 -12.94
C ALA A 57 9.90 -4.98 -12.99
N ALA A 58 9.39 -4.43 -11.88
CA ALA A 58 8.99 -3.03 -11.81
C ALA A 58 10.21 -2.10 -11.72
N SER A 59 10.14 -0.98 -12.46
CA SER A 59 11.11 0.11 -12.39
C SER A 59 10.42 1.45 -12.68
N CYS A 60 10.85 2.48 -11.98
CA CYS A 60 10.28 3.82 -12.07
C CYS A 60 11.33 4.79 -12.61
N ARG A 61 10.89 5.79 -13.38
CA ARG A 61 11.75 6.94 -13.73
C ARG A 61 11.50 8.06 -12.74
N HIS A 62 12.54 8.80 -12.38
CA HIS A 62 12.36 10.02 -11.60
C HIS A 62 11.47 11.02 -12.35
N GLN A 63 10.64 11.74 -11.61
CA GLN A 63 9.60 12.63 -12.13
C GLN A 63 10.15 13.78 -13.00
N GLU A 64 11.27 14.37 -12.59
CA GLU A 64 11.95 15.44 -13.36
C GLU A 64 13.21 14.95 -14.08
N LEU A 65 14.07 14.20 -13.37
CA LEU A 65 15.31 13.65 -13.89
C LEU A 65 15.08 12.30 -14.57
N HIS A 66 14.38 12.28 -15.71
CA HIS A 66 13.95 11.04 -16.39
C HIS A 66 15.06 10.02 -16.73
N HIS A 67 16.32 10.42 -16.70
CA HIS A 67 17.48 9.54 -16.88
C HIS A 67 17.79 8.69 -15.63
N LEU A 68 17.28 9.08 -14.47
CA LEU A 68 17.37 8.30 -13.25
C LEU A 68 16.25 7.26 -13.22
N ILE A 69 16.66 6.00 -13.12
CA ILE A 69 15.77 4.85 -13.02
C ILE A 69 15.97 4.22 -11.65
N PHE A 70 14.87 4.06 -10.92
CA PHE A 70 14.79 3.40 -9.63
C PHE A 70 14.20 2.00 -9.80
N ARG A 71 14.72 1.06 -9.03
CA ARG A 71 14.19 -0.30 -8.91
C ARG A 71 13.00 -0.31 -7.96
N SER A 72 12.17 -1.34 -8.07
CA SER A 72 11.05 -1.57 -7.16
C SER A 72 11.48 -1.49 -5.68
N GLY A 73 10.77 -0.68 -4.89
CA GLY A 73 11.04 -0.41 -3.48
C GLY A 73 12.20 0.54 -3.18
N GLU A 74 12.94 1.03 -4.18
CA GLU A 74 13.96 2.05 -3.94
C GLU A 74 13.31 3.39 -3.55
N ARG A 75 13.98 4.09 -2.62
CA ARG A 75 13.51 5.35 -2.05
C ARG A 75 14.48 6.47 -2.37
N TRP A 76 13.94 7.64 -2.65
CA TRP A 76 14.71 8.86 -2.86
C TRP A 76 14.05 10.06 -2.21
N ILE A 77 14.81 11.13 -2.01
CA ILE A 77 14.30 12.38 -1.47
C ILE A 77 14.02 13.33 -2.63
N TYR A 78 12.81 13.86 -2.69
CA TYR A 78 12.39 14.86 -3.68
C TYR A 78 11.49 15.89 -3.00
N GLN A 79 11.82 17.18 -3.12
CA GLN A 79 11.13 18.28 -2.43
C GLN A 79 10.83 18.01 -0.95
N CYS A 80 11.84 17.53 -0.21
CA CYS A 80 11.75 17.16 1.20
C CYS A 80 10.76 16.02 1.54
N GLN A 81 10.23 15.33 0.52
CA GLN A 81 9.42 14.13 0.68
C GLN A 81 10.25 12.89 0.34
N THR A 82 10.00 11.80 1.06
CA THR A 82 10.57 10.49 0.72
C THR A 82 9.64 9.81 -0.27
N CYS A 83 10.08 9.68 -1.51
CA CYS A 83 9.39 8.92 -2.55
C CYS A 83 9.84 7.45 -2.51
N GLU A 84 9.01 6.57 -3.07
CA GLU A 84 9.27 5.13 -3.20
C GLU A 84 8.78 4.68 -4.58
N CYS A 85 9.54 3.80 -5.23
CA CYS A 85 9.16 3.20 -6.51
C CYS A 85 8.20 2.03 -6.27
N LEU A 86 6.96 2.22 -6.72
CA LEU A 86 5.87 1.23 -6.67
C LEU A 86 5.52 0.81 -8.11
#